data_AF-A0A7C1ZKR5-F1
#
_entry.id   AF-A0A7C1ZKR5-F1
#
_cell.length_a   1.000
_cell.length_b   1.000
_cell.length_c   1.000
_cell.angle_alpha   90.00
_cell.angle_beta   90.00
_cell.angle_gamma   90.00
#
_symmetry.space_group_name_H-M   'P 1'
#
loop_
_entity.id
_entity.type
_entity.pdbx_description
1 polymer ?
#
loop_
_entity_poly.entity_id
_entity_poly.type
_entity_poly.pdbx_seq_one_letter_code
_entity_poly.pdbx_strand_id
1 'polypeptide(L)'
;MDKRTFLKTAGLMSLGGMLSFDGLAQMVDTISSVPSKELAGDEEFWASIRKGYRLKPDYINLENGYYNFLPEQVLEKFVEHVREVNYQGSYYMRNNRQEDNKSVAAKLAELGDCSPEELVITRNTTESLDLVIGGLDWKPGDEAVYAEQDYGAMRNMFEQVANRYGVINKVLSVPNLPRSDEEIVNLYASAITEKTKLLMICHMINITGQILPVRKICDMAHEKGVQVMVDGAHSFAHFEFSIRDLDCDYFGSSLHKWLSAPLGSGILYVKKENIEKVWPLIAPGEKKPDDITRLNHIGTHPVHTDLAIVDAIDFYNIIGGERKEARLRFIQNYWTSKVRDLPNVVVNTPADSARSCGIANAGISGIKPTDMADILHKKYNIYTVGIDGAGVHGCRITPNVYTTTEELDQLVNAISELSSGQA
;
A
#
# COMPACT_ATOMS: atom_id res chain seq x y z
N MET A 1 -13.73 -18.31 -23.76
CA MET A 1 -14.97 -18.31 -22.94
C MET A 1 -16.15 -18.89 -23.73
N ASP A 2 -16.77 -19.99 -23.28
CA ASP A 2 -18.15 -20.25 -23.69
C ASP A 2 -19.05 -19.30 -22.89
N LYS A 3 -19.43 -18.18 -23.52
CA LYS A 3 -20.31 -17.15 -22.95
C LYS A 3 -21.56 -17.77 -22.29
N ARG A 4 -22.01 -18.94 -22.74
CA ARG A 4 -23.18 -19.63 -22.17
C ARG A 4 -22.93 -20.20 -20.78
N THR A 5 -21.71 -20.61 -20.44
CA THR A 5 -21.40 -21.18 -19.12
C THR A 5 -21.32 -20.09 -18.06
N PHE A 6 -20.66 -18.96 -18.37
CA PHE A 6 -20.62 -17.80 -17.49
C PHE A 6 -22.03 -17.21 -17.26
N LEU A 7 -22.82 -17.03 -18.32
CA LEU A 7 -24.19 -16.50 -18.23
C LEU A 7 -25.14 -17.41 -17.42
N LYS A 8 -24.97 -18.73 -17.47
CA LYS A 8 -25.78 -19.66 -16.66
C LYS A 8 -25.48 -19.56 -15.17
N THR A 9 -24.23 -19.35 -14.80
CA THR A 9 -23.82 -19.21 -13.39
C THR A 9 -24.09 -17.80 -12.85
N ALA A 10 -23.85 -16.77 -13.65
CA ALA A 10 -24.17 -15.37 -13.30
C ALA A 10 -25.68 -15.13 -13.20
N GLY A 11 -26.49 -15.81 -14.03
CA GLY A 11 -27.95 -15.75 -13.99
C GLY A 11 -28.59 -16.33 -12.72
N LEU A 12 -27.90 -17.19 -11.98
CA LEU A 12 -28.35 -17.68 -10.67
C LEU A 12 -27.99 -16.73 -9.50
N MET A 13 -27.11 -15.75 -9.74
CA MET A 13 -26.67 -14.74 -8.77
C MET A 13 -27.35 -13.36 -8.96
N SER A 14 -28.35 -13.27 -9.84
CA SER A 14 -28.97 -11.99 -10.26
C SER A 14 -30.07 -11.46 -9.33
N LEU A 15 -30.22 -11.98 -8.11
CA LEU A 15 -31.19 -11.46 -7.14
C LEU A 15 -30.50 -10.55 -6.11
N GLY A 16 -30.09 -9.35 -6.54
CA GLY A 16 -29.96 -8.12 -5.73
C GLY A 16 -29.19 -8.11 -4.39
N GLY A 17 -28.63 -9.23 -3.94
CA GLY A 17 -27.93 -9.38 -2.67
C GLY A 17 -26.41 -9.27 -2.84
N MET A 18 -25.74 -8.76 -1.81
CA MET A 18 -24.29 -8.84 -1.70
C MET A 18 -23.85 -10.31 -1.67
N LEU A 19 -22.78 -10.63 -2.39
CA LEU A 19 -22.21 -11.97 -2.40
C LEU A 19 -21.61 -12.29 -1.03
N SER A 20 -21.94 -13.44 -0.44
CA SER A 20 -21.21 -13.95 0.75
C SER A 20 -19.77 -14.32 0.39
N PHE A 21 -18.91 -14.55 1.39
CA PHE A 21 -17.57 -15.12 1.19
C PHE A 21 -17.61 -16.40 0.35
N ASP A 22 -18.51 -17.34 0.68
CA ASP A 22 -18.68 -18.59 -0.06
C ASP A 22 -19.14 -18.38 -1.51
N GLY A 23 -20.05 -17.42 -1.73
CA GLY A 23 -20.53 -17.09 -3.07
C GLY A 23 -19.43 -16.48 -3.94
N LEU A 24 -18.59 -15.62 -3.36
CA LEU A 24 -17.43 -15.04 -4.03
C LEU A 24 -16.39 -16.11 -4.36
N ALA A 25 -16.08 -16.99 -3.40
CA ALA A 25 -15.14 -18.11 -3.58
C ALA A 25 -15.62 -19.06 -4.68
N GLN A 26 -16.88 -19.49 -4.65
CA GLN A 26 -17.45 -20.37 -5.67
C GLN A 26 -17.38 -19.75 -7.07
N MET A 27 -17.69 -18.46 -7.19
CA MET A 27 -17.58 -17.74 -8.47
C MET A 27 -16.14 -17.74 -8.98
N VAL A 28 -15.17 -17.41 -8.12
CA VAL A 28 -13.75 -17.40 -8.49
C VAL A 28 -13.26 -18.80 -8.87
N ASP A 29 -13.68 -19.84 -8.16
CA ASP A 29 -13.27 -21.22 -8.46
C ASP A 29 -13.67 -21.66 -9.87
N THR A 30 -14.82 -21.18 -10.38
CA THR A 30 -15.27 -21.49 -11.74
C THR A 30 -14.35 -20.96 -12.83
N ILE A 31 -13.51 -19.96 -12.52
CA ILE A 31 -12.57 -19.32 -13.44
C ILE A 31 -11.10 -19.50 -13.02
N SER A 32 -10.83 -20.37 -12.05
CA SER A 32 -9.48 -20.63 -11.51
C SER A 32 -8.45 -21.04 -12.57
N SER A 33 -8.90 -21.60 -13.70
CA SER A 33 -8.03 -22.00 -14.83
C SER A 33 -7.75 -20.88 -15.84
N VAL A 34 -8.41 -19.72 -15.74
CA VAL A 34 -8.21 -18.61 -16.66
C VAL A 34 -6.99 -17.79 -16.21
N PRO A 35 -6.03 -17.48 -17.10
CA PRO A 35 -4.86 -16.69 -16.73
C PRO A 35 -5.22 -15.30 -16.20
N SER A 36 -4.56 -14.87 -15.11
CA SER A 36 -4.76 -13.56 -14.45
C SER A 36 -4.70 -12.38 -15.43
N LYS A 37 -3.81 -12.44 -16.43
CA LYS A 37 -3.64 -11.42 -17.47
C LYS A 37 -4.82 -11.32 -18.44
N GLU A 38 -5.51 -12.42 -18.72
CA GLU A 38 -6.72 -12.42 -19.55
C GLU A 38 -7.90 -11.83 -18.77
N LEU A 39 -8.06 -12.23 -17.50
CA LEU A 39 -9.10 -11.70 -16.62
C LEU A 39 -8.93 -10.22 -16.30
N ALA A 40 -7.72 -9.66 -16.35
CA ALA A 40 -7.46 -8.26 -16.01
C ALA A 40 -8.34 -7.25 -16.76
N GLY A 41 -8.69 -7.54 -18.02
CA GLY A 41 -9.59 -6.73 -18.85
C GLY A 41 -11.03 -7.25 -18.95
N ASP A 42 -11.41 -8.27 -18.19
CA ASP A 42 -12.76 -8.82 -18.19
C ASP A 42 -13.67 -8.00 -17.24
N GLU A 43 -14.34 -6.99 -17.80
CA GLU A 43 -15.23 -6.12 -17.01
C GLU A 43 -16.43 -6.86 -16.40
N GLU A 44 -16.89 -8.00 -16.96
CA GLU A 44 -18.00 -8.78 -16.35
C GLU A 44 -17.53 -9.48 -15.07
N PHE A 45 -16.31 -10.02 -15.07
CA PHE A 45 -15.68 -10.57 -13.87
C PHE A 45 -15.46 -9.49 -12.80
N TRP A 46 -14.83 -8.37 -13.15
CA TRP A 46 -14.56 -7.29 -12.18
C TRP A 46 -15.83 -6.58 -11.71
N ALA A 47 -16.88 -6.49 -12.53
CA ALA A 47 -18.20 -6.05 -12.07
C ALA A 47 -18.77 -6.97 -10.99
N SER A 48 -18.46 -8.27 -11.02
CA SER A 48 -18.88 -9.21 -9.98
C SER A 48 -18.10 -9.01 -8.68
N ILE A 49 -16.79 -8.74 -8.75
CA ILE A 49 -15.98 -8.34 -7.59
C ILE A 49 -16.46 -7.00 -7.02
N ARG A 50 -16.76 -6.01 -7.87
CA ARG A 50 -17.26 -4.67 -7.48
C ARG A 50 -18.51 -4.75 -6.61
N LYS A 51 -19.38 -5.75 -6.79
CA LYS A 51 -20.59 -5.95 -5.95
C LYS A 51 -20.28 -6.20 -4.48
N GLY A 52 -19.05 -6.61 -4.14
CA GLY A 52 -18.58 -6.72 -2.75
C GLY A 52 -18.29 -5.38 -2.09
N TYR A 53 -18.32 -4.26 -2.82
CA TYR A 53 -18.01 -2.94 -2.31
C TYR A 53 -19.22 -2.02 -2.34
N ARG A 54 -19.50 -1.38 -1.20
CA ARG A 54 -20.53 -0.35 -1.11
C ARG A 54 -19.95 1.02 -1.45
N LEU A 55 -19.98 1.35 -2.73
CA LEU A 55 -19.44 2.60 -3.26
C LEU A 55 -20.50 3.71 -3.23
N LYS A 56 -20.08 4.92 -2.87
CA LYS A 56 -20.94 6.11 -2.88
C LYS A 56 -21.12 6.58 -4.33
N PRO A 57 -22.36 6.71 -4.85
CA PRO A 57 -22.59 7.01 -6.27
C PRO A 57 -22.36 8.48 -6.64
N ASP A 58 -22.23 9.37 -5.64
CA ASP A 58 -22.09 10.82 -5.86
C ASP A 58 -20.78 11.21 -6.56
N TYR A 59 -19.77 10.33 -6.54
CA TYR A 59 -18.47 10.58 -7.17
C TYR A 59 -17.75 9.28 -7.55
N ILE A 60 -16.86 9.37 -8.53
CA ILE A 60 -15.89 8.34 -8.86
C ILE A 60 -14.69 8.53 -7.91
N ASN A 61 -14.44 7.56 -7.04
CA ASN A 61 -13.30 7.61 -6.13
C ASN A 61 -12.02 7.10 -6.80
N LEU A 62 -11.07 7.99 -7.05
CA LEU A 62 -9.72 7.67 -7.53
C LEU A 62 -8.65 8.06 -6.50
N GLU A 63 -9.01 8.06 -5.22
CA GLU A 63 -8.16 8.42 -4.08
C GLU A 63 -7.97 7.23 -3.10
N ASN A 64 -7.78 6.04 -3.66
CA ASN A 64 -7.41 4.84 -2.89
C ASN A 64 -5.97 4.90 -2.36
N GLY A 65 -5.17 5.89 -2.75
CA GLY A 65 -3.84 6.14 -2.21
C GLY A 65 -3.83 6.58 -0.73
N TYR A 66 -4.92 7.13 -0.21
CA TYR A 66 -5.04 7.46 1.21
C TYR A 66 -5.56 6.27 2.01
N TYR A 67 -6.72 5.74 1.64
CA TYR A 67 -7.39 4.59 2.26
C TYR A 67 -8.32 3.92 1.24
N ASN A 68 -8.48 2.60 1.30
CA ASN A 68 -9.32 1.85 0.36
C ASN A 68 -10.72 1.61 0.97
N PHE A 69 -11.75 1.51 0.13
CA PHE A 69 -13.03 0.97 0.61
C PHE A 69 -12.84 -0.44 1.16
N LEU A 70 -13.50 -0.69 2.29
CA LEU A 70 -13.61 -2.00 2.91
C LEU A 70 -14.65 -2.82 2.12
N PRO A 71 -14.36 -4.07 1.72
CA PRO A 71 -15.39 -4.98 1.23
C PRO A 71 -16.48 -5.15 2.29
N GLU A 72 -17.75 -5.18 1.92
CA GLU A 72 -18.85 -5.22 2.88
C GLU A 72 -18.79 -6.49 3.74
N GLN A 73 -18.32 -7.60 3.17
CA GLN A 73 -18.15 -8.85 3.91
C GLN A 73 -17.15 -8.71 5.06
N VAL A 74 -16.06 -7.96 4.84
CA VAL A 74 -15.05 -7.66 5.88
C VAL A 74 -15.62 -6.65 6.88
N LEU A 75 -16.42 -5.67 6.45
CA LEU A 75 -17.10 -4.74 7.34
C LEU A 75 -18.06 -5.46 8.30
N GLU A 76 -18.88 -6.37 7.80
CA GLU A 76 -19.80 -7.14 8.64
C GLU A 76 -19.04 -8.00 9.65
N LYS A 77 -17.94 -8.65 9.24
CA LYS A 77 -17.05 -9.39 10.16
C LYS A 77 -16.43 -8.49 11.23
N PHE A 78 -15.95 -7.32 10.84
CA PHE A 78 -15.45 -6.33 11.79
C PHE A 78 -16.52 -5.93 12.83
N VAL A 79 -17.76 -5.71 12.40
CA VAL A 79 -18.88 -5.40 13.31
C VAL A 79 -19.24 -6.59 14.21
N GLU A 80 -19.16 -7.82 13.71
CA GLU A 80 -19.29 -9.04 14.52
C GLU A 80 -18.22 -9.10 15.61
N HIS A 81 -16.94 -8.90 15.27
CA HIS A 81 -15.83 -8.85 16.23
C HIS A 81 -16.03 -7.76 17.28
N VAL A 82 -16.50 -6.57 16.88
CA VAL A 82 -16.85 -5.48 17.83
C VAL A 82 -17.89 -5.96 18.84
N ARG A 83 -18.97 -6.59 18.38
CA ARG A 83 -20.05 -7.08 19.26
C ARG A 83 -19.54 -8.16 20.20
N GLU A 84 -18.75 -9.12 19.69
CA GLU A 84 -18.26 -10.26 20.47
C GLU A 84 -17.26 -9.84 21.56
N VAL A 85 -16.27 -9.01 21.20
CA VAL A 85 -15.27 -8.52 22.18
C VAL A 85 -15.94 -7.72 23.29
N ASN A 86 -16.96 -6.92 22.99
CA ASN A 86 -17.69 -6.16 24.01
C ASN A 86 -18.65 -7.02 24.84
N TYR A 87 -19.17 -8.11 24.29
CA TYR A 87 -19.95 -9.09 25.04
C TYR A 87 -19.10 -9.84 26.07
N GLN A 88 -17.89 -10.26 25.69
CA GLN A 88 -16.96 -10.96 26.60
C GLN A 88 -16.21 -10.02 27.56
N GLY A 89 -15.96 -8.77 27.13
CA GLY A 89 -15.27 -7.75 27.93
C GLY A 89 -13.85 -8.17 28.34
N SER A 90 -13.50 -7.93 29.61
CA SER A 90 -12.15 -8.18 30.12
C SER A 90 -11.72 -9.65 30.07
N TYR A 91 -12.67 -10.59 30.01
CA TYR A 91 -12.38 -12.01 29.89
C TYR A 91 -11.64 -12.31 28.59
N TYR A 92 -12.17 -11.84 27.45
CA TYR A 92 -11.52 -11.98 26.14
C TYR A 92 -10.10 -11.37 26.16
N MET A 93 -9.99 -10.14 26.69
CA MET A 93 -8.73 -9.40 26.69
C MET A 93 -7.62 -10.09 27.49
N ARG A 94 -7.98 -10.86 28.52
CA ARG A 94 -7.02 -11.57 29.39
C ARG A 94 -6.73 -13.00 28.96
N ASN A 95 -7.65 -13.67 28.26
CA ASN A 95 -7.55 -15.10 27.99
C ASN A 95 -7.37 -15.46 26.50
N ASN A 96 -7.85 -14.62 25.57
CA ASN A 96 -7.92 -14.97 24.15
C ASN A 96 -7.04 -14.07 23.26
N ARG A 97 -7.05 -12.76 23.53
CA ARG A 97 -6.35 -11.75 22.71
C ARG A 97 -4.92 -12.14 22.29
N GLN A 98 -4.12 -12.67 23.21
CA GLN A 98 -2.71 -12.97 22.92
C GLN A 98 -2.57 -14.05 21.84
N GLU A 99 -3.38 -15.10 21.90
CA GLU A 99 -3.33 -16.20 20.95
C GLU A 99 -3.91 -15.76 19.60
N ASP A 100 -5.02 -15.02 19.62
CA ASP A 100 -5.61 -14.47 18.42
C ASP A 100 -4.61 -13.55 17.69
N ASN A 101 -4.00 -12.60 18.39
CA ASN A 101 -3.01 -11.69 17.77
C ASN A 101 -1.81 -12.44 17.18
N LYS A 102 -1.35 -13.54 17.80
CA LYS A 102 -0.29 -14.39 17.22
C LYS A 102 -0.75 -15.07 15.94
N SER A 103 -1.99 -15.59 15.92
CA SER A 103 -2.58 -16.20 14.74
C SER A 103 -2.73 -15.20 13.59
N VAL A 104 -3.19 -13.98 13.89
CA VAL A 104 -3.26 -12.88 12.89
C VAL A 104 -1.86 -12.53 12.37
N ALA A 105 -0.87 -12.36 13.25
CA ALA A 105 0.50 -12.06 12.85
C ALA A 105 1.10 -13.18 11.98
N ALA A 106 0.81 -14.45 12.28
CA ALA A 106 1.26 -15.58 11.48
C ALA A 106 0.68 -15.59 10.06
N LYS A 107 -0.62 -15.29 9.91
CA LYS A 107 -1.26 -15.15 8.59
C LYS A 107 -0.70 -13.96 7.79
N LEU A 108 -0.40 -12.85 8.46
CA LEU A 108 0.27 -11.71 7.83
C LEU A 108 1.70 -12.05 7.39
N ALA A 109 2.43 -12.81 8.22
CA ALA A 109 3.78 -13.26 7.91
C ALA A 109 3.81 -14.23 6.72
N GLU A 110 2.83 -15.14 6.63
CA GLU A 110 2.60 -16.00 5.48
C GLU A 110 2.33 -15.18 4.22
N LEU A 111 1.41 -14.21 4.27
CA LEU A 111 1.10 -13.33 3.14
C LEU A 111 2.32 -12.49 2.69
N GLY A 112 3.18 -12.11 3.62
CA GLY A 112 4.41 -11.37 3.34
C GLY A 112 5.63 -12.23 3.00
N ASP A 113 5.51 -13.56 3.02
CA ASP A 113 6.62 -14.53 2.94
C ASP A 113 7.79 -14.17 3.89
N CYS A 114 7.50 -14.10 5.18
CA CYS A 114 8.47 -13.88 6.25
C CYS A 114 8.15 -14.72 7.50
N SER A 115 9.06 -14.73 8.48
CA SER A 115 8.84 -15.47 9.72
C SER A 115 7.82 -14.75 10.62
N PRO A 116 6.89 -15.48 11.29
CA PRO A 116 6.05 -14.88 12.32
C PRO A 116 6.84 -14.37 13.53
N GLU A 117 8.10 -14.77 13.69
CA GLU A 117 8.98 -14.24 14.74
C GLU A 117 9.63 -12.89 14.39
N GLU A 118 9.44 -12.41 13.16
CA GLU A 118 10.01 -11.16 12.65
C GLU A 118 8.93 -10.11 12.39
N LEU A 119 7.64 -10.45 12.51
CA LEU A 119 6.52 -9.57 12.19
C LEU A 119 5.62 -9.32 13.41
N VAL A 120 5.23 -8.07 13.60
CA VAL A 120 4.21 -7.65 14.56
C VAL A 120 3.18 -6.74 13.92
N ILE A 121 1.98 -6.74 14.50
CA ILE A 121 0.90 -5.82 14.16
C ILE A 121 1.15 -4.48 14.86
N THR A 122 1.03 -3.39 14.08
CA THR A 122 1.04 -1.99 14.53
C THR A 122 -0.26 -1.32 14.09
N ARG A 123 -0.44 -0.02 14.34
CA ARG A 123 -1.65 0.73 13.95
C ARG A 123 -1.61 1.25 12.51
N ASN A 124 -0.43 1.34 11.89
CA ASN A 124 -0.20 1.84 10.52
C ASN A 124 1.31 1.85 10.18
N THR A 125 1.66 2.13 8.92
CA THR A 125 3.05 2.32 8.47
C THR A 125 3.81 3.36 9.30
N THR A 126 3.17 4.48 9.64
CA THR A 126 3.83 5.57 10.38
C THR A 126 4.32 5.07 11.72
N GLU A 127 3.48 4.39 12.51
CA GLU A 127 3.92 3.76 13.76
C GLU A 127 5.04 2.74 13.51
N SER A 128 4.91 1.89 12.50
CA SER A 128 5.93 0.88 12.19
C SER A 128 7.31 1.48 11.93
N LEU A 129 7.38 2.45 11.03
CA LEU A 129 8.66 3.01 10.60
C LEU A 129 9.18 4.06 11.58
N ASP A 130 8.32 4.87 12.19
CA ASP A 130 8.75 5.82 13.21
C ASP A 130 9.25 5.09 14.46
N LEU A 131 8.72 3.90 14.77
CA LEU A 131 9.26 3.05 15.83
C LEU A 131 10.70 2.64 15.55
N VAL A 132 11.01 2.26 14.31
CA VAL A 132 12.38 1.92 13.91
C VAL A 132 13.24 3.17 13.96
N ILE A 133 12.86 4.25 13.28
CA ILE A 133 13.63 5.50 13.25
C ILE A 133 13.89 6.01 14.66
N GLY A 134 12.88 6.07 15.53
CA GLY A 134 13.03 6.55 16.90
C GLY A 134 13.72 5.57 17.84
N GLY A 135 13.69 4.28 17.52
CA GLY A 135 14.25 3.20 18.32
C GLY A 135 15.73 2.89 18.03
N LEU A 136 16.30 3.38 16.93
CA LEU A 136 17.73 3.22 16.67
C LEU A 136 18.59 4.04 17.66
N ASP A 137 19.75 3.48 18.04
CA ASP A 137 20.70 4.12 18.95
C ASP A 137 21.58 5.18 18.24
N TRP A 138 20.93 6.24 17.77
CA TRP A 138 21.57 7.34 17.04
C TRP A 138 22.66 8.05 17.85
N LYS A 139 23.79 8.32 17.19
CA LYS A 139 24.87 9.16 17.70
C LYS A 139 24.97 10.48 16.93
N PRO A 140 25.45 11.57 17.57
CA PRO A 140 25.72 12.82 16.87
C PRO A 140 26.62 12.62 15.66
N GLY A 141 26.16 13.10 14.49
CA GLY A 141 26.87 12.98 13.23
C GLY A 141 26.61 11.69 12.45
N ASP A 142 25.84 10.74 12.98
CA ASP A 142 25.31 9.64 12.17
C ASP A 142 24.46 10.19 11.02
N GLU A 143 24.43 9.49 9.89
CA GLU A 143 23.68 9.91 8.70
C GLU A 143 22.50 8.98 8.42
N ALA A 144 21.37 9.58 8.07
CA ALA A 144 20.22 8.90 7.49
C ALA A 144 20.02 9.36 6.04
N VAL A 145 19.74 8.43 5.13
CA VAL A 145 19.50 8.72 3.71
C VAL A 145 18.05 8.41 3.37
N TYR A 146 17.34 9.35 2.75
CA TYR A 146 15.97 9.17 2.24
C TYR A 146 15.72 10.11 1.06
N ALA A 147 14.57 9.99 0.41
CA ALA A 147 14.18 10.78 -0.76
C ALA A 147 13.16 11.89 -0.44
N GLU A 148 13.16 12.96 -1.23
CA GLU A 148 12.11 13.98 -1.21
C GLU A 148 10.72 13.37 -1.48
N GLN A 149 10.68 12.29 -2.25
CA GLN A 149 9.50 11.53 -2.64
C GLN A 149 8.99 10.58 -1.54
N ASP A 150 9.76 10.34 -0.48
CA ASP A 150 9.30 9.52 0.64
C ASP A 150 8.17 10.21 1.41
N TYR A 151 7.32 9.42 2.06
CA TYR A 151 6.14 9.93 2.73
C TYR A 151 6.50 10.91 3.85
N GLY A 152 5.74 12.01 3.93
CA GLY A 152 6.04 13.14 4.82
C GLY A 152 6.14 12.77 6.30
N ALA A 153 5.42 11.74 6.78
CA ALA A 153 5.51 11.30 8.16
C ALA A 153 6.92 10.82 8.54
N MET A 154 7.53 9.96 7.70
CA MET A 154 8.87 9.45 7.97
C MET A 154 9.92 10.55 7.81
N ARG A 155 9.73 11.48 6.87
CA ARG A 155 10.59 12.68 6.75
C ARG A 155 10.56 13.52 8.03
N ASN A 156 9.37 13.78 8.58
CA ASN A 156 9.22 14.50 9.84
C ASN A 156 9.89 13.75 11.01
N MET A 157 9.82 12.42 11.02
CA MET A 157 10.48 11.62 12.06
C MET A 157 12.01 11.67 11.93
N PHE A 158 12.55 11.66 10.71
CA PHE A 158 13.98 11.90 10.48
C PHE A 158 14.41 13.30 10.93
N GLU A 159 13.62 14.34 10.69
CA GLU A 159 13.86 15.68 11.22
C GLU A 159 13.84 15.70 12.75
N GLN A 160 12.94 14.93 13.36
CA GLN A 160 12.86 14.81 14.82
C GLN A 160 14.11 14.16 15.43
N VAL A 161 14.63 13.06 14.85
CA VAL A 161 15.87 12.44 15.35
C VAL A 161 17.10 13.28 15.05
N ALA A 162 17.12 14.04 13.94
CA ALA A 162 18.15 15.03 13.68
C ALA A 162 18.21 16.09 14.79
N ASN A 163 17.05 16.66 15.16
CA ASN A 163 16.96 17.66 16.24
C ASN A 163 17.32 17.08 17.62
N ARG A 164 16.97 15.82 17.89
CA ARG A 164 17.16 15.20 19.21
C ARG A 164 18.56 14.63 19.42
N TYR A 165 19.15 14.03 18.39
CA TYR A 165 20.38 13.25 18.50
C TYR A 165 21.53 13.80 17.65
N GLY A 166 21.29 14.83 16.83
CA GLY A 166 22.31 15.38 15.94
C GLY A 166 22.58 14.52 14.70
N VAL A 167 21.58 13.75 14.24
CA VAL A 167 21.62 12.98 12.99
C VAL A 167 21.66 13.95 11.80
N ILE A 168 22.42 13.61 10.75
CA ILE A 168 22.50 14.35 9.51
C ILE A 168 21.61 13.66 8.47
N ASN A 169 20.57 14.36 8.02
CA ASN A 169 19.66 13.86 6.99
C ASN A 169 20.18 14.20 5.60
N LYS A 170 20.45 13.17 4.79
CA LYS A 170 20.81 13.28 3.38
C LYS A 170 19.59 12.99 2.52
N VAL A 171 19.03 14.05 1.95
CA VAL A 171 17.80 13.97 1.16
C VAL A 171 18.14 13.91 -0.33
N LEU A 172 17.66 12.87 -1.01
CA LEU A 172 17.86 12.63 -2.44
C LEU A 172 16.61 13.02 -3.23
N SER A 173 16.76 13.30 -4.52
CA SER A 173 15.62 13.46 -5.43
C SER A 173 15.62 12.32 -6.44
N VAL A 174 14.67 11.39 -6.29
CA VAL A 174 14.55 10.22 -7.17
C VAL A 174 13.91 10.65 -8.50
N PRO A 175 14.48 10.28 -9.66
CA PRO A 175 13.89 10.62 -10.94
C PRO A 175 12.54 9.92 -11.14
N ASN A 176 11.49 10.69 -11.44
CA ASN A 176 10.15 10.18 -11.73
C ASN A 176 10.14 9.19 -12.91
N LEU A 177 10.98 9.44 -13.92
CA LEU A 177 11.12 8.65 -15.14
C LEU A 177 12.56 8.15 -15.27
N PRO A 178 12.96 7.14 -14.48
CA PRO A 178 14.32 6.61 -14.50
C PRO A 178 14.59 5.92 -15.85
N ARG A 179 15.82 6.02 -16.32
CA ARG A 179 16.32 5.32 -17.52
C ARG A 179 16.58 3.84 -17.25
N SER A 180 16.84 3.47 -16.01
CA SER A 180 17.18 2.11 -15.58
C SER A 180 17.07 1.96 -14.06
N ASP A 181 17.14 0.74 -13.54
CA ASP A 181 17.27 0.52 -12.10
C ASP A 181 18.60 1.04 -11.58
N GLU A 182 19.65 0.88 -12.39
CA GLU A 182 21.02 1.23 -12.05
C GLU A 182 21.17 2.74 -11.84
N GLU A 183 20.36 3.57 -12.50
CA GLU A 183 20.28 5.01 -12.21
C GLU A 183 19.81 5.28 -10.77
N ILE A 184 18.79 4.55 -10.30
CA ILE A 184 18.26 4.68 -8.94
C ILE A 184 19.27 4.13 -7.93
N VAL A 185 19.83 2.95 -8.19
CA VAL A 185 20.83 2.32 -7.30
C VAL A 185 22.05 3.22 -7.15
N ASN A 186 22.58 3.78 -8.24
CA ASN A 186 23.73 4.68 -8.20
C ASN A 186 23.44 5.99 -7.47
N LEU A 187 22.21 6.53 -7.59
CA LEU A 187 21.77 7.70 -6.82
C LEU A 187 21.91 7.45 -5.31
N TYR A 188 21.34 6.35 -4.81
CA TYR A 188 21.45 5.98 -3.39
C TYR A 188 22.90 5.65 -3.01
N ALA A 189 23.64 4.93 -3.83
CA ALA A 189 25.04 4.57 -3.58
C ALA A 189 25.94 5.81 -3.40
N SER A 190 25.67 6.88 -4.14
CA SER A 190 26.43 8.14 -4.08
C SER A 190 26.22 8.93 -2.78
N ALA A 191 25.13 8.65 -2.05
CA ALA A 191 24.79 9.34 -0.81
C ALA A 191 25.47 8.70 0.42
N ILE A 192 25.81 7.42 0.32
CA ILE A 192 26.34 6.62 1.43
C ILE A 192 27.78 7.02 1.77
N THR A 193 28.04 7.19 3.06
CA THR A 193 29.39 7.31 3.63
C THR A 193 29.57 6.35 4.81
N GLU A 194 30.75 6.32 5.41
CA GLU A 194 31.04 5.54 6.63
C GLU A 194 30.16 5.94 7.83
N LYS A 195 29.52 7.12 7.79
CA LYS A 195 28.61 7.59 8.84
C LYS A 195 27.16 7.20 8.60
N THR A 196 26.82 6.69 7.42
CA THR A 196 25.44 6.29 7.11
C THR A 196 25.04 5.07 7.92
N LYS A 197 23.91 5.17 8.64
CA LYS A 197 23.38 4.09 9.48
C LYS A 197 22.10 3.48 8.92
N LEU A 198 21.25 4.32 8.34
CA LEU A 198 19.97 3.89 7.80
C LEU A 198 19.71 4.55 6.46
N LEU A 199 19.26 3.75 5.50
CA LEU A 199 18.71 4.17 4.25
C LEU A 199 17.21 3.83 4.24
N MET A 200 16.34 4.80 3.95
CA MET A 200 14.92 4.58 3.74
C MET A 200 14.59 4.66 2.25
N ILE A 201 13.77 3.73 1.78
CA ILE A 201 13.09 3.81 0.47
C ILE A 201 11.63 3.40 0.57
N CYS A 202 10.75 4.01 -0.22
CA CYS A 202 9.48 3.38 -0.57
C CYS A 202 9.68 2.18 -1.51
N HIS A 203 8.95 1.09 -1.32
CA HIS A 203 8.87 0.03 -2.33
C HIS A 203 8.12 0.54 -3.59
N MET A 204 7.07 1.34 -3.38
CA MET A 204 6.39 2.10 -4.42
C MET A 204 6.20 3.55 -3.95
N ILE A 205 6.71 4.51 -4.72
CA ILE A 205 6.57 5.94 -4.42
C ILE A 205 5.10 6.32 -4.48
N ASN A 206 4.56 6.83 -3.36
CA ASN A 206 3.13 7.09 -3.19
C ASN A 206 2.59 8.20 -4.11
N ILE A 207 3.44 9.09 -4.61
CA ILE A 207 3.05 10.26 -5.42
C ILE A 207 3.16 10.04 -6.92
N THR A 208 4.01 9.12 -7.39
CA THR A 208 4.19 8.80 -8.82
C THR A 208 3.71 7.40 -9.18
N GLY A 209 3.63 6.48 -8.22
CA GLY A 209 3.38 5.05 -8.47
C GLY A 209 4.59 4.26 -8.97
N GLN A 210 5.77 4.86 -8.98
CA GLN A 210 7.02 4.21 -9.39
C GLN A 210 7.44 3.14 -8.38
N ILE A 211 7.59 1.91 -8.83
CA ILE A 211 8.16 0.79 -8.09
C ILE A 211 9.69 0.89 -8.13
N LEU A 212 10.33 0.87 -6.97
CA LEU A 212 11.79 0.95 -6.84
C LEU A 212 12.43 -0.45 -6.86
N PRO A 213 13.68 -0.60 -7.35
CA PRO A 213 14.39 -1.86 -7.37
C PRO A 213 14.96 -2.20 -5.97
N VAL A 214 14.07 -2.43 -5.01
CA VAL A 214 14.40 -2.58 -3.57
C VAL A 214 15.52 -3.58 -3.35
N ARG A 215 15.41 -4.79 -3.92
CA ARG A 215 16.45 -5.83 -3.81
C ARG A 215 17.85 -5.30 -4.16
N LYS A 216 17.99 -4.64 -5.32
CA LYS A 216 19.27 -4.10 -5.79
C LYS A 216 19.80 -2.99 -4.88
N ILE A 217 18.90 -2.20 -4.28
CA ILE A 217 19.28 -1.14 -3.33
C ILE A 217 19.74 -1.77 -2.00
N CYS A 218 19.05 -2.80 -1.50
CA CYS A 218 19.46 -3.55 -0.32
C CYS A 218 20.84 -4.19 -0.52
N ASP A 219 21.07 -4.89 -1.64
CA ASP A 219 22.38 -5.46 -1.99
C ASP A 219 23.50 -4.42 -1.91
N MET A 220 23.32 -3.31 -2.61
CA MET A 220 24.29 -2.22 -2.67
C MET A 220 24.55 -1.59 -1.29
N ALA A 221 23.51 -1.39 -0.48
CA ALA A 221 23.63 -0.82 0.85
C ALA A 221 24.33 -1.77 1.84
N HIS A 222 24.00 -3.06 1.78
CA HIS A 222 24.61 -4.11 2.60
C HIS A 222 26.10 -4.30 2.28
N GLU A 223 26.50 -4.22 1.01
CA GLU A 223 27.93 -4.21 0.62
C GLU A 223 28.71 -3.06 1.26
N LYS A 224 28.03 -1.99 1.65
CA LYS A 224 28.58 -0.81 2.33
C LYS A 224 28.34 -0.82 3.84
N GLY A 225 27.73 -1.87 4.39
CA GLY A 225 27.42 -2.01 5.81
C GLY A 225 26.28 -1.11 6.31
N VAL A 226 25.37 -0.68 5.42
CA VAL A 226 24.24 0.20 5.74
C VAL A 226 22.94 -0.59 5.75
N GLN A 227 22.11 -0.38 6.78
CA GLN A 227 20.80 -1.01 6.89
C GLN A 227 19.75 -0.31 6.01
N VAL A 228 18.78 -1.05 5.51
CA VAL A 228 17.69 -0.56 4.65
C VAL A 228 16.33 -0.77 5.29
N MET A 229 15.58 0.33 5.42
CA MET A 229 14.18 0.34 5.84
C MET A 229 13.27 0.62 4.64
N VAL A 230 12.27 -0.24 4.44
CA VAL A 230 11.36 -0.16 3.31
C VAL A 230 9.96 0.27 3.75
N ASP A 231 9.47 1.36 3.17
CA ASP A 231 8.06 1.74 3.23
C ASP A 231 7.26 0.95 2.19
N GLY A 232 6.50 -0.02 2.69
CA GLY A 232 5.63 -0.90 1.93
C GLY A 232 4.16 -0.50 1.92
N ALA A 233 3.80 0.71 2.34
CA ALA A 233 2.40 1.15 2.41
C ALA A 233 1.66 1.06 1.06
N HIS A 234 2.41 1.15 -0.04
CA HIS A 234 1.90 1.03 -1.40
C HIS A 234 2.37 -0.23 -2.15
N SER A 235 2.91 -1.23 -1.44
CA SER A 235 3.26 -2.53 -2.03
C SER A 235 2.51 -3.71 -1.42
N PHE A 236 2.37 -3.77 -0.09
CA PHE A 236 1.77 -4.93 0.60
C PHE A 236 0.32 -5.17 0.15
N ALA A 237 0.02 -6.37 -0.36
CA ALA A 237 -1.26 -6.74 -0.98
C ALA A 237 -1.69 -5.88 -2.19
N HIS A 238 -0.77 -5.11 -2.79
CA HIS A 238 -0.97 -4.33 -4.00
C HIS A 238 -0.45 -5.09 -5.23
N PHE A 239 0.74 -5.66 -5.12
CA PHE A 239 1.39 -6.52 -6.09
C PHE A 239 2.17 -7.60 -5.34
N GLU A 240 2.47 -8.72 -6.01
CA GLU A 240 3.10 -9.88 -5.41
C GLU A 240 4.61 -9.64 -5.24
N PHE A 241 5.12 -9.91 -4.03
CA PHE A 241 6.54 -9.94 -3.70
C PHE A 241 6.73 -10.72 -2.40
N SER A 242 7.98 -11.12 -2.12
CA SER A 242 8.39 -11.71 -0.85
C SER A 242 9.21 -10.71 -0.05
N ILE A 243 8.84 -10.43 1.21
CA ILE A 243 9.63 -9.56 2.11
C ILE A 243 11.03 -10.15 2.30
N ARG A 244 11.15 -11.48 2.44
CA ARG A 244 12.43 -12.17 2.53
C ARG A 244 13.30 -11.89 1.30
N ASP A 245 12.72 -11.94 0.11
CA ASP A 245 13.48 -11.77 -1.14
C ASP A 245 13.91 -10.31 -1.35
N LEU A 246 13.24 -9.32 -0.73
CA LEU A 246 13.71 -7.93 -0.70
C LEU A 246 15.00 -7.76 0.11
N ASP A 247 15.22 -8.60 1.13
CA ASP A 247 16.33 -8.52 2.09
C ASP A 247 16.53 -7.11 2.64
N CYS A 248 15.43 -6.50 3.07
CA CYS A 248 15.50 -5.28 3.87
C CYS A 248 15.65 -5.63 5.35
N ASP A 249 16.21 -4.71 6.14
CA ASP A 249 16.32 -4.87 7.60
C ASP A 249 14.98 -4.63 8.31
N TYR A 250 14.18 -3.72 7.73
CA TYR A 250 12.92 -3.26 8.30
C TYR A 250 11.90 -3.05 7.18
N PHE A 251 10.64 -3.44 7.41
CA PHE A 251 9.55 -3.18 6.47
C PHE A 251 8.29 -2.78 7.22
N GLY A 252 7.62 -1.72 6.74
CA GLY A 252 6.39 -1.22 7.36
C GLY A 252 5.27 -1.06 6.34
N SER A 253 4.04 -1.40 6.70
CA SER A 253 2.89 -1.16 5.83
C SER A 253 1.59 -0.94 6.60
N SER A 254 0.71 -0.13 6.03
CA SER A 254 -0.66 0.10 6.49
C SER A 254 -1.56 -0.90 5.79
N LEU A 255 -2.30 -1.69 6.56
CA LEU A 255 -3.17 -2.72 6.00
C LEU A 255 -4.50 -2.15 5.47
N HIS A 256 -4.82 -0.94 5.87
CA HIS A 256 -6.02 -0.21 5.46
C HIS A 256 -5.97 0.35 4.03
N LYS A 257 -4.83 0.20 3.36
CA LYS A 257 -4.68 0.51 1.93
C LYS A 257 -5.05 -0.74 1.13
N TRP A 258 -4.09 -1.35 0.46
CA TRP A 258 -4.38 -2.36 -0.56
C TRP A 258 -4.92 -3.65 0.02
N LEU A 259 -4.58 -4.06 1.25
CA LEU A 259 -5.23 -5.22 1.86
C LEU A 259 -6.71 -4.95 2.20
N SER A 260 -7.13 -3.68 2.24
CA SER A 260 -8.46 -3.26 2.66
C SER A 260 -8.83 -3.82 4.04
N ALA A 261 -7.91 -3.82 5.00
CA ALA A 261 -8.25 -4.07 6.40
C ALA A 261 -8.89 -2.81 7.04
N PRO A 262 -9.61 -2.93 8.16
CA PRO A 262 -10.11 -1.75 8.87
C PRO A 262 -8.98 -0.80 9.32
N LEU A 263 -9.30 0.49 9.41
CA LEU A 263 -8.37 1.52 9.90
C LEU A 263 -7.82 1.16 11.30
N GLY A 264 -6.57 1.57 11.56
CA GLY A 264 -5.88 1.26 12.81
C GLY A 264 -5.12 -0.06 12.79
N SER A 265 -4.81 -0.59 11.60
CA SER A 265 -4.00 -1.78 11.39
C SER A 265 -2.80 -1.52 10.46
N GLY A 266 -1.67 -2.12 10.81
CA GLY A 266 -0.40 -2.06 10.11
C GLY A 266 0.49 -3.25 10.47
N ILE A 267 1.61 -3.38 9.78
CA ILE A 267 2.66 -4.35 10.08
C ILE A 267 3.99 -3.67 10.23
N LEU A 268 4.80 -4.20 11.15
CA LEU A 268 6.23 -3.97 11.22
C LEU A 268 6.92 -5.33 11.11
N TYR A 269 7.75 -5.47 10.09
CA TYR A 269 8.74 -6.54 9.99
C TYR A 269 10.11 -6.00 10.41
N VAL A 270 10.84 -6.77 11.21
CA VAL A 270 12.23 -6.53 11.57
C VAL A 270 12.99 -7.83 11.41
N LYS A 271 14.03 -7.81 10.58
CA LYS A 271 14.92 -8.96 10.37
C LYS A 271 15.47 -9.44 11.70
N LYS A 272 15.49 -10.76 11.94
CA LYS A 272 15.70 -11.38 13.26
C LYS A 272 16.89 -10.80 14.03
N GLU A 273 18.05 -10.66 13.37
CA GLU A 273 19.30 -10.14 13.96
C GLU A 273 19.27 -8.65 14.32
N ASN A 274 18.23 -7.92 13.91
CA ASN A 274 18.09 -6.49 14.16
C ASN A 274 17.07 -6.16 15.25
N ILE A 275 16.27 -7.12 15.70
CA ILE A 275 15.22 -6.90 16.71
C ILE A 275 15.81 -6.33 18.00
N GLU A 276 16.94 -6.88 18.46
CA GLU A 276 17.58 -6.42 19.71
C GLU A 276 18.17 -5.00 19.61
N LYS A 277 18.45 -4.53 18.39
CA LYS A 277 19.04 -3.22 18.12
C LYS A 277 18.00 -2.09 18.15
N VAL A 278 16.71 -2.42 18.06
CA VAL A 278 15.63 -1.45 18.08
C VAL A 278 15.10 -1.29 19.51
N TRP A 279 15.23 -0.08 20.04
CA TRP A 279 14.64 0.29 21.32
C TRP A 279 13.12 0.48 21.18
N PRO A 280 12.31 -0.19 22.00
CA PRO A 280 10.87 0.07 22.04
C PRO A 280 10.58 1.51 22.43
N LEU A 281 9.67 2.18 21.70
CA LEU A 281 9.22 3.54 22.06
C LEU A 281 8.26 3.54 23.25
N ILE A 282 7.55 2.44 23.46
CA ILE A 282 6.66 2.22 24.60
C ILE A 282 7.23 1.01 25.35
N ALA A 283 7.48 1.17 26.65
CA ALA A 283 8.14 0.16 27.46
C ALA A 283 7.37 -1.17 27.43
N PRO A 284 7.93 -2.24 26.83
CA PRO A 284 7.36 -3.56 26.98
C PRO A 284 7.65 -4.01 28.41
N GLY A 285 6.78 -4.85 28.98
CA GLY A 285 7.15 -5.60 30.19
C GLY A 285 8.38 -6.49 29.96
N GLU A 286 8.64 -7.42 30.87
CA GLU A 286 9.79 -8.32 30.73
C GLU A 286 9.68 -9.18 29.45
N LYS A 287 10.56 -8.91 28.49
CA LYS A 287 10.67 -9.56 27.18
C LYS A 287 12.13 -9.76 26.83
N LYS A 288 12.43 -10.83 26.10
CA LYS A 288 13.80 -11.07 25.62
C LYS A 288 14.18 -9.99 24.58
N PRO A 289 15.47 -9.60 24.48
CA PRO A 289 15.88 -8.59 23.51
C PRO A 289 15.54 -8.91 22.05
N ASP A 290 15.53 -10.20 21.69
CA ASP A 290 15.27 -10.76 20.36
C ASP A 290 13.81 -11.19 20.12
N ASP A 291 12.91 -10.91 21.06
CA ASP A 291 11.47 -11.15 20.91
C ASP A 291 10.80 -9.94 20.25
N ILE A 292 10.36 -10.08 18.99
CA ILE A 292 9.72 -9.00 18.21
C ILE A 292 8.52 -8.39 18.92
N THR A 293 7.80 -9.14 19.76
CA THR A 293 6.62 -8.65 20.47
C THR A 293 6.95 -7.56 21.50
N ARG A 294 8.24 -7.33 21.78
CA ARG A 294 8.68 -6.15 22.55
C ARG A 294 8.43 -4.83 21.81
N LEU A 295 8.28 -4.85 20.48
CA LEU A 295 8.10 -3.68 19.62
C LEU A 295 6.62 -3.33 19.35
N ASN A 296 5.65 -4.05 19.92
CA ASN A 296 4.21 -3.74 19.70
C ASN A 296 3.41 -3.49 20.98
N HIS A 297 4.08 -3.14 22.09
CA HIS A 297 3.39 -2.84 23.34
C HIS A 297 2.68 -1.47 23.28
N ILE A 298 1.37 -1.45 23.07
CA ILE A 298 0.57 -0.21 22.96
C ILE A 298 -0.52 -0.07 24.04
N GLY A 299 -0.48 -0.92 25.07
CA GLY A 299 -1.52 -0.99 26.10
C GLY A 299 -2.82 -1.68 25.63
N THR A 300 -3.94 -1.29 26.24
CA THR A 300 -5.28 -1.76 25.86
C THR A 300 -5.78 -0.97 24.65
N HIS A 301 -6.09 -1.67 23.56
CA HIS A 301 -6.49 -1.07 22.28
C HIS A 301 -7.69 -1.83 21.68
N PRO A 302 -8.48 -1.22 20.76
CA PRO A 302 -9.49 -1.88 19.92
C PRO A 302 -9.04 -3.13 19.14
N VAL A 303 -8.95 -4.28 19.81
CA VAL A 303 -8.50 -5.57 19.24
C VAL A 303 -9.39 -6.13 18.12
N HIS A 304 -10.65 -5.70 18.02
CA HIS A 304 -11.54 -6.11 16.92
C HIS A 304 -11.03 -5.66 15.54
N THR A 305 -10.19 -4.62 15.49
CA THR A 305 -9.46 -4.25 14.27
C THR A 305 -8.43 -5.32 13.90
N ASP A 306 -7.66 -5.84 14.87
CA ASP A 306 -6.66 -6.89 14.63
C ASP A 306 -7.34 -8.17 14.12
N LEU A 307 -8.46 -8.55 14.73
CA LEU A 307 -9.22 -9.75 14.35
C LEU A 307 -9.72 -9.70 12.90
N ALA A 308 -10.23 -8.54 12.47
CA ALA A 308 -10.76 -8.34 11.13
C ALA A 308 -9.68 -8.36 10.03
N ILE A 309 -8.39 -8.36 10.38
CA ILE A 309 -7.32 -8.51 9.40
C ILE A 309 -7.39 -9.89 8.72
N VAL A 310 -7.75 -10.94 9.46
CA VAL A 310 -7.87 -12.29 8.87
C VAL A 310 -8.97 -12.34 7.82
N ASP A 311 -10.10 -11.68 8.09
CA ASP A 311 -11.21 -11.58 7.13
C ASP A 311 -10.79 -10.81 5.85
N ALA A 312 -9.94 -9.79 6.00
CA ALA A 312 -9.37 -9.06 4.86
C ALA A 312 -8.38 -9.92 4.05
N ILE A 313 -7.54 -10.73 4.73
CA ILE A 313 -6.63 -11.70 4.09
C ILE A 313 -7.44 -12.76 3.33
N ASP A 314 -8.50 -13.30 3.94
CA ASP A 314 -9.34 -14.31 3.30
C ASP A 314 -10.04 -13.72 2.05
N PHE A 315 -10.52 -12.47 2.13
CA PHE A 315 -11.07 -11.77 0.95
C PHE A 315 -10.02 -11.55 -0.14
N TYR A 316 -8.80 -11.14 0.23
CA TYR A 316 -7.67 -11.00 -0.69
C TYR A 316 -7.34 -12.32 -1.39
N ASN A 317 -7.25 -13.41 -0.65
CA ASN A 317 -6.93 -14.73 -1.17
C ASN A 317 -8.02 -15.27 -2.11
N ILE A 318 -9.29 -14.97 -1.83
CA ILE A 318 -10.38 -15.29 -2.76
C ILE A 318 -10.18 -14.54 -4.09
N ILE A 319 -9.90 -13.23 -4.07
CA ILE A 319 -9.60 -12.50 -5.32
C ILE A 319 -8.33 -13.02 -5.99
N GLY A 320 -7.35 -13.47 -5.22
CA GLY A 320 -6.04 -13.92 -5.67
C GLY A 320 -5.11 -12.74 -5.98
N GLY A 321 -3.94 -12.73 -5.34
CA GLY A 321 -2.95 -11.64 -5.46
C GLY A 321 -2.54 -11.35 -6.90
N GLU A 322 -2.20 -12.39 -7.67
CA GLU A 322 -1.84 -12.25 -9.10
C GLU A 322 -2.96 -11.62 -9.95
N ARG A 323 -4.23 -12.00 -9.71
CA ARG A 323 -5.37 -11.45 -10.48
C ARG A 323 -5.57 -9.99 -10.15
N LYS A 324 -5.49 -9.66 -8.86
CA LYS A 324 -5.57 -8.28 -8.37
C LYS A 324 -4.46 -7.42 -8.96
N GLU A 325 -3.21 -7.88 -8.89
CA GLU A 325 -2.08 -7.17 -9.48
C GLU A 325 -2.29 -6.94 -10.98
N ALA A 326 -2.67 -8.00 -11.72
CA ALA A 326 -2.89 -7.90 -13.16
C ALA A 326 -3.98 -6.86 -13.50
N ARG A 327 -5.08 -6.81 -12.73
CA ARG A 327 -6.13 -5.79 -12.88
C ARG A 327 -5.62 -4.40 -12.58
N LEU A 328 -4.91 -4.21 -11.49
CA LEU A 328 -4.42 -2.89 -11.07
C LEU A 328 -3.41 -2.33 -12.08
N ARG A 329 -2.51 -3.17 -12.59
CA ARG A 329 -1.62 -2.81 -13.72
C ARG A 329 -2.43 -2.50 -14.98
N PHE A 330 -3.45 -3.30 -15.30
CA PHE A 330 -4.30 -3.07 -16.48
C PHE A 330 -5.01 -1.71 -16.41
N ILE A 331 -5.74 -1.43 -15.34
CA ILE A 331 -6.54 -0.19 -15.23
C ILE A 331 -5.68 1.06 -15.10
N GLN A 332 -4.52 0.99 -14.43
CA GLN A 332 -3.60 2.13 -14.38
C GLN A 332 -3.00 2.41 -15.77
N ASN A 333 -2.57 1.38 -16.51
CA ASN A 333 -2.08 1.55 -17.88
C ASN A 333 -3.19 1.97 -18.85
N TYR A 334 -4.44 1.53 -18.61
CA TYR A 334 -5.59 1.83 -19.45
C TYR A 334 -5.81 3.33 -19.62
N TRP A 335 -5.81 4.10 -18.51
CA TRP A 335 -6.03 5.54 -18.57
C TRP A 335 -4.74 6.31 -18.91
N THR A 336 -3.59 5.91 -18.34
CA THR A 336 -2.33 6.64 -18.57
C THR A 336 -1.91 6.58 -20.03
N SER A 337 -2.06 5.44 -20.72
CA SER A 337 -1.72 5.31 -22.14
C SER A 337 -2.57 6.21 -23.05
N LYS A 338 -3.81 6.54 -22.65
CA LYS A 338 -4.70 7.41 -23.44
C LYS A 338 -4.41 8.90 -23.25
N VAL A 339 -3.78 9.29 -22.15
CA VAL A 339 -3.53 10.71 -21.83
C VAL A 339 -2.07 11.13 -22.00
N ARG A 340 -1.13 10.18 -22.04
CA ARG A 340 0.31 10.46 -22.02
C ARG A 340 0.78 11.34 -23.17
N ASP A 341 0.20 11.16 -24.36
CA ASP A 341 0.60 11.89 -25.57
C ASP A 341 -0.30 13.10 -25.88
N LEU A 342 -1.21 13.44 -24.95
CA LEU A 342 -2.05 14.63 -25.10
C LEU A 342 -1.23 15.92 -24.90
N PRO A 343 -1.55 17.00 -25.62
CA PRO A 343 -0.85 18.27 -25.47
C PRO A 343 -0.96 18.78 -24.04
N ASN A 344 0.10 19.37 -23.49
CA ASN A 344 0.16 19.94 -22.13
C ASN A 344 0.04 18.92 -20.97
N VAL A 345 -0.26 17.64 -21.22
CA VAL A 345 -0.30 16.62 -20.17
C VAL A 345 1.12 16.17 -19.80
N VAL A 346 1.39 16.06 -18.50
CA VAL A 346 2.64 15.51 -17.96
C VAL A 346 2.31 14.31 -17.10
N VAL A 347 2.64 13.11 -17.57
CA VAL A 347 2.50 11.87 -16.77
C VAL A 347 3.80 11.61 -16.01
N ASN A 348 3.73 11.73 -14.68
CA ASN A 348 4.88 11.56 -13.79
C ASN A 348 5.16 10.09 -13.42
N THR A 349 4.41 9.15 -13.99
CA THR A 349 4.57 7.71 -13.79
C THR A 349 5.30 7.06 -14.96
N PRO A 350 6.27 6.15 -14.70
CA PRO A 350 6.92 5.35 -15.74
C PRO A 350 5.90 4.67 -16.68
N ALA A 351 6.24 4.57 -17.97
CA ALA A 351 5.39 3.89 -18.96
C ALA A 351 5.58 2.36 -18.95
N ASP A 352 6.72 1.88 -18.43
CA ASP A 352 6.97 0.46 -18.23
C ASP A 352 6.04 -0.08 -17.13
N SER A 353 5.14 -0.98 -17.52
CA SER A 353 4.14 -1.55 -16.63
C SER A 353 4.75 -2.42 -15.54
N ALA A 354 6.02 -2.84 -15.63
CA ALA A 354 6.73 -3.50 -14.54
C ALA A 354 7.08 -2.53 -13.40
N ARG A 355 7.19 -1.22 -13.71
CA ARG A 355 7.54 -0.15 -12.76
C ARG A 355 6.34 0.58 -12.14
N SER A 356 5.11 0.16 -12.43
CA SER A 356 3.90 0.75 -11.85
C SER A 356 2.83 -0.30 -11.60
N CYS A 357 1.91 0.00 -10.68
CA CYS A 357 0.69 -0.78 -10.46
C CYS A 357 -0.51 0.19 -10.36
N GLY A 358 -1.42 0.03 -9.40
CA GLY A 358 -2.64 0.84 -9.24
C GLY A 358 -2.46 2.31 -8.82
N ILE A 359 -1.28 2.92 -9.00
CA ILE A 359 -1.04 4.34 -8.73
C ILE A 359 -0.40 4.99 -9.95
N ALA A 360 -0.90 6.16 -10.33
CA ALA A 360 -0.19 7.02 -11.26
C ALA A 360 -0.50 8.51 -10.99
N ASN A 361 0.27 9.38 -11.63
CA ASN A 361 0.12 10.83 -11.52
C ASN A 361 0.17 11.49 -12.88
N ALA A 362 -0.77 12.39 -13.13
CA ALA A 362 -0.81 13.22 -14.32
C ALA A 362 -1.16 14.66 -13.97
N GLY A 363 -0.40 15.61 -14.51
CA GLY A 363 -0.66 17.03 -14.43
C GLY A 363 -0.95 17.63 -15.79
N ILE A 364 -1.43 18.87 -15.79
CA ILE A 364 -1.69 19.67 -16.99
C ILE A 364 -0.91 20.97 -16.84
N SER A 365 -0.05 21.25 -17.82
CA SER A 365 0.81 22.43 -17.83
C SER A 365 -0.03 23.71 -17.70
N GLY A 366 0.30 24.54 -16.71
CA GLY A 366 -0.42 25.79 -16.44
C GLY A 366 -1.62 25.67 -15.49
N ILE A 367 -2.00 24.46 -15.07
CA ILE A 367 -3.05 24.22 -14.05
C ILE A 367 -2.38 23.75 -12.75
N LYS A 368 -2.69 24.40 -11.62
CA LYS A 368 -2.18 23.94 -10.33
C LYS A 368 -2.80 22.59 -9.96
N PRO A 369 -2.06 21.66 -9.33
CA PRO A 369 -2.59 20.35 -8.97
C PRO A 369 -3.86 20.41 -8.10
N THR A 370 -3.93 21.35 -7.16
CA THR A 370 -5.14 21.56 -6.33
C THR A 370 -6.34 22.02 -7.16
N ASP A 371 -6.10 22.91 -8.12
CA ASP A 371 -7.15 23.45 -8.99
C ASP A 371 -7.66 22.36 -9.95
N MET A 372 -6.76 21.53 -10.47
CA MET A 372 -7.10 20.37 -11.29
C MET A 372 -7.96 19.36 -10.49
N ALA A 373 -7.58 19.03 -9.25
CA ALA A 373 -8.37 18.15 -8.40
C ALA A 373 -9.77 18.73 -8.11
N ASP A 374 -9.84 20.04 -7.84
CA ASP A 374 -11.10 20.76 -7.63
C ASP A 374 -12.00 20.73 -8.86
N ILE A 375 -11.45 20.94 -10.06
CA ILE A 375 -12.20 20.89 -11.32
C ILE A 375 -12.70 19.47 -11.59
N LEU A 376 -11.83 18.47 -11.45
CA LEU A 376 -12.18 17.05 -11.59
C LEU A 376 -13.36 16.69 -10.66
N HIS A 377 -13.33 17.15 -9.41
CA HIS A 377 -14.40 16.88 -8.47
C HIS A 377 -15.68 17.65 -8.80
N LYS A 378 -15.62 18.97 -8.96
CA LYS A 378 -16.81 19.83 -9.07
C LYS A 378 -17.52 19.72 -10.43
N LYS A 379 -16.77 19.50 -11.52
CA LYS A 379 -17.32 19.46 -12.89
C LYS A 379 -17.59 18.03 -13.37
N TYR A 380 -16.75 17.07 -12.96
CA TYR A 380 -16.80 15.69 -13.46
C TYR A 380 -17.14 14.65 -12.38
N ASN A 381 -17.36 15.06 -11.13
CA ASN A 381 -17.60 14.16 -9.99
C ASN A 381 -16.46 13.14 -9.78
N ILE A 382 -15.21 13.49 -10.11
CA ILE A 382 -14.04 12.64 -9.91
C ILE A 382 -13.30 13.12 -8.67
N TYR A 383 -13.26 12.30 -7.62
CA TYR A 383 -12.52 12.60 -6.40
C TYR A 383 -11.08 12.06 -6.47
N THR A 384 -10.11 12.96 -6.28
CA THR A 384 -8.67 12.69 -6.31
C THR A 384 -7.94 13.77 -5.51
N VAL A 385 -6.61 13.70 -5.43
CA VAL A 385 -5.76 14.62 -4.69
C VAL A 385 -4.68 15.23 -5.60
N GLY A 386 -4.50 16.55 -5.50
CA GLY A 386 -3.40 17.26 -6.13
C GLY A 386 -2.08 17.02 -5.38
N ILE A 387 -1.00 16.75 -6.12
CA ILE A 387 0.36 16.64 -5.61
C ILE A 387 1.19 17.76 -6.22
N ASP A 388 1.84 18.55 -5.36
CA ASP A 388 2.62 19.73 -5.74
C ASP A 388 3.92 19.78 -4.91
N GLY A 389 4.91 18.97 -5.29
CA GLY A 389 6.17 18.83 -4.55
C GLY A 389 7.03 17.66 -5.00
N ALA A 390 8.29 17.62 -4.54
CA ALA A 390 9.27 16.56 -4.86
C ALA A 390 9.42 16.27 -6.37
N GLY A 391 9.37 17.33 -7.19
CA GLY A 391 9.45 17.23 -8.65
C GLY A 391 8.18 16.68 -9.33
N VAL A 392 7.05 16.62 -8.63
CA VAL A 392 5.77 16.15 -9.15
C VAL A 392 4.73 17.28 -9.09
N HIS A 393 4.09 17.54 -10.23
CA HIS A 393 2.97 18.47 -10.35
C HIS A 393 1.84 17.77 -11.10
N GLY A 394 0.78 17.39 -10.39
CA GLY A 394 -0.39 16.76 -11.00
C GLY A 394 -1.31 16.08 -9.99
N CYS A 395 -2.42 15.53 -10.45
CA CYS A 395 -3.31 14.74 -9.61
C CYS A 395 -2.81 13.31 -9.49
N ARG A 396 -2.81 12.77 -8.27
CA ARG A 396 -2.55 11.35 -8.02
C ARG A 396 -3.83 10.55 -8.20
N ILE A 397 -3.86 9.75 -9.24
CA ILE A 397 -4.97 8.89 -9.61
C ILE A 397 -4.67 7.46 -9.14
N THR A 398 -5.57 6.90 -8.33
CA THR A 398 -5.42 5.59 -7.71
C THR A 398 -6.68 4.77 -7.91
N PRO A 399 -6.86 4.12 -9.06
CA PRO A 399 -7.97 3.18 -9.25
C PRO A 399 -7.76 1.91 -8.41
N ASN A 400 -8.82 1.12 -8.24
CA ASN A 400 -8.76 -0.16 -7.54
C ASN A 400 -9.53 -1.25 -8.31
N VAL A 401 -9.58 -2.49 -7.80
CA VAL A 401 -10.28 -3.62 -8.44
C VAL A 401 -11.76 -3.37 -8.73
N TYR A 402 -12.37 -2.46 -7.98
CA TYR A 402 -13.75 -2.04 -8.22
C TYR A 402 -13.86 -0.92 -9.25
N THR A 403 -12.80 -0.20 -9.64
CA THR A 403 -12.87 0.84 -10.67
C THR A 403 -13.13 0.22 -12.05
N THR A 404 -14.07 0.80 -12.81
CA THR A 404 -14.40 0.31 -14.16
C THR A 404 -13.69 1.10 -15.25
N THR A 405 -13.59 0.53 -16.46
CA THR A 405 -13.04 1.26 -17.61
C THR A 405 -13.90 2.44 -18.02
N GLU A 406 -15.22 2.38 -17.83
CA GLU A 406 -16.13 3.50 -18.12
C GLU A 406 -15.89 4.69 -17.18
N GLU A 407 -15.62 4.44 -15.90
CA GLU A 407 -15.22 5.48 -14.94
C GLU A 407 -13.87 6.10 -15.35
N LEU A 408 -12.95 5.30 -15.88
CA LEU A 408 -11.67 5.79 -16.39
C LEU A 408 -11.80 6.55 -17.72
N ASP A 409 -12.75 6.19 -18.58
CA ASP A 409 -13.04 6.96 -19.79
C ASP A 409 -13.57 8.36 -19.44
N GLN A 410 -14.36 8.50 -18.37
CA GLN A 410 -14.75 9.81 -17.85
C GLN A 410 -13.54 10.64 -17.40
N LEU A 411 -12.58 10.01 -16.70
CA LEU A 411 -11.31 10.66 -16.36
C LEU A 411 -10.51 11.08 -17.60
N VAL A 412 -10.37 10.19 -18.58
CA VAL A 412 -9.62 10.46 -19.83
C VAL A 412 -10.25 11.62 -20.59
N ASN A 413 -11.58 11.67 -20.69
CA ASN A 413 -12.31 12.77 -21.31
C ASN A 413 -12.10 14.09 -20.56
N ALA A 414 -12.18 14.08 -19.23
CA ALA A 414 -11.94 15.26 -18.41
C ALA A 414 -10.50 15.80 -18.58
N ILE A 415 -9.50 14.93 -18.55
CA ILE A 415 -8.09 15.30 -18.80
C ILE A 415 -7.94 15.86 -20.21
N SER A 416 -8.56 15.24 -21.21
CA SER A 416 -8.49 15.69 -22.62
C SER A 416 -9.05 17.10 -22.78
N GLU A 417 -10.22 17.39 -22.21
CA GLU A 417 -10.85 18.71 -22.25
C GLU A 417 -9.96 19.78 -21.58
N LEU A 418 -9.47 19.50 -20.36
CA LEU A 418 -8.55 20.37 -19.63
C LEU A 418 -7.25 20.63 -20.40
N SER A 419 -6.69 19.59 -21.03
CA SER A 419 -5.43 19.67 -21.77
C SER A 419 -5.51 20.57 -23.01
N SER A 420 -6.71 20.69 -23.59
CA SER A 420 -7.01 21.50 -24.77
C SER A 420 -7.38 22.96 -24.48
N GLY A 421 -7.45 23.34 -23.20
CA GLY A 421 -7.86 24.69 -22.76
C GLY A 421 -9.36 24.96 -22.87
N GLN A 422 -10.19 23.92 -22.97
CA GLN A 422 -11.65 24.02 -23.11
C GLN A 422 -12.41 23.96 -21.77
N ALA A 423 -11.70 23.96 -20.64
CA ALA A 423 -12.27 23.63 -19.33
C ALA A 423 -12.92 24.78 -18.57
#